data_AF-A0A1Q7MLA4-F1
#
_entry.id   AF-A0A1Q7MLA4-F1
#
_cell.length_a   1.000
_cell.length_b   1.000
_cell.length_c   1.000
_cell.angle_alpha   90.00
_cell.angle_beta   90.00
_cell.angle_gamma   90.00
#
_symmetry.space_group_name_H-M   'P 1'
#
loop_
_entity.id
_entity.type
_entity.pdbx_description
1 polymer ?
#
loop_
_entity_poly.entity_id
_entity_poly.type
_entity_poly.pdbx_seq_one_letter_code
_entity_poly.pdbx_strand_id
1 'polypeptide(L)'
;MVSYMSDPPSEVEIGDYPLMAKWRTSERAQMIEAIREMIQEARRMAMSKRTSSKERIRWTRLAGQLIWYKDSNLRSMTYESMERELTKLKDTIFERRAKLGPPRGYDFRADNPSSG
;
A
#
# COMPACT_ATOMS: atom_id res chain seq x y z
N MET A 1 27.17 -26.67 -14.58
CA MET A 1 26.71 -26.06 -13.30
C MET A 1 25.76 -24.95 -13.68
N VAL A 2 24.50 -25.08 -13.27
CA VAL A 2 23.37 -24.25 -13.70
C VAL A 2 23.36 -22.95 -12.87
N SER A 3 23.20 -21.80 -13.53
CA SER A 3 22.58 -20.63 -12.90
C SER A 3 21.81 -19.86 -13.96
N TYR A 4 20.60 -20.34 -14.26
CA TYR A 4 19.57 -19.51 -14.88
C TYR A 4 19.18 -18.47 -13.83
N MET A 5 19.75 -17.27 -13.91
CA MET A 5 19.10 -16.12 -13.32
C MET A 5 17.93 -15.80 -14.24
N SER A 6 16.79 -16.42 -13.95
CA SER A 6 15.51 -16.02 -14.53
C SER A 6 15.28 -14.57 -14.14
N ASP A 7 15.38 -13.66 -15.10
CA ASP A 7 14.78 -12.34 -14.97
C ASP A 7 13.34 -12.53 -14.50
N PRO A 8 12.86 -11.80 -13.47
CA PRO A 8 11.46 -11.87 -13.09
C PRO A 8 10.64 -11.51 -14.33
N PRO A 9 9.58 -12.29 -14.67
CA PRO A 9 8.80 -12.03 -15.87
C PRO A 9 8.27 -10.60 -15.81
N SER A 10 8.72 -9.75 -16.72
CA SER A 10 8.30 -8.35 -16.83
C SER A 10 6.88 -8.18 -17.38
N GLU A 11 6.12 -9.27 -17.49
CA GLU A 11 4.70 -9.27 -17.81
C GLU A 11 3.87 -9.30 -16.52
N VAL A 12 4.02 -8.28 -15.69
CA VAL A 12 2.94 -7.91 -14.79
C VAL A 12 2.11 -6.90 -15.59
N GLU A 13 0.98 -7.37 -16.13
CA GLU A 13 0.04 -6.53 -16.86
C GLU A 13 -0.20 -5.21 -16.11
N ILE A 14 0.27 -4.11 -16.71
CA ILE A 14 0.23 -2.75 -16.17
C ILE A 14 -1.23 -2.25 -15.99
N GLY A 15 -2.24 -3.02 -16.43
CA GLY A 15 -3.66 -2.66 -16.46
C GLY A 15 -4.45 -2.85 -15.15
N ASP A 16 -4.09 -3.81 -14.28
CA ASP A 16 -4.93 -4.19 -13.14
C ASP A 16 -4.67 -3.41 -11.85
N TYR A 17 -3.50 -2.76 -11.76
CA TYR A 17 -3.09 -1.98 -10.60
C TYR A 17 -4.05 -0.82 -10.24
N PRO A 18 -4.52 0.02 -11.18
CA PRO A 18 -5.43 1.13 -10.85
C PRO A 18 -6.83 0.64 -10.47
N LEU A 19 -7.30 -0.49 -11.01
CA LEU A 19 -8.60 -1.07 -10.64
C LEU A 19 -8.55 -1.62 -9.21
N MET A 20 -7.53 -2.41 -8.89
CA MET A 20 -7.31 -2.94 -7.54
C MET A 20 -7.07 -1.83 -6.51
N ALA A 21 -6.41 -0.75 -6.89
CA ALA A 21 -6.23 0.43 -6.04
C ALA A 21 -7.55 1.12 -5.71
N LYS A 22 -8.42 1.34 -6.71
CA LYS A 22 -9.75 1.95 -6.51
C LYS A 22 -10.64 1.06 -5.66
N TRP A 23 -10.66 -0.25 -5.93
CA TRP A 23 -11.41 -1.22 -5.14
C TRP A 23 -10.93 -1.26 -3.67
N ARG A 24 -9.62 -1.30 -3.42
CA ARG A 24 -9.08 -1.21 -2.05
C ARG A 24 -9.47 0.09 -1.35
N THR A 25 -9.51 1.22 -2.06
CA THR A 25 -9.98 2.49 -1.50
C THR A 25 -11.47 2.45 -1.17
N SER A 26 -12.32 1.85 -2.02
CA SER A 26 -13.76 1.73 -1.75
C SER A 26 -14.05 0.79 -0.59
N GLU A 27 -13.41 -0.37 -0.53
CA GLU A 27 -13.58 -1.32 0.59
C GLU A 27 -13.18 -0.69 1.92
N ARG A 28 -12.07 0.05 1.96
CA ARG A 28 -11.66 0.75 3.18
C ARG A 28 -12.61 1.87 3.58
N ALA A 29 -13.19 2.60 2.62
CA ALA A 29 -14.20 3.59 2.92
C ALA A 29 -15.43 2.95 3.57
N GLN A 30 -15.88 1.80 3.05
CA GLN A 30 -16.97 1.01 3.66
C GLN A 30 -16.60 0.53 5.08
N MET A 31 -15.37 0.04 5.28
CA MET A 31 -14.90 -0.36 6.61
C MET A 31 -14.88 0.81 7.59
N ILE A 32 -14.40 1.99 7.19
CA ILE A 32 -14.38 3.18 8.04
C ILE A 32 -15.79 3.57 8.47
N GLU A 33 -16.76 3.50 7.55
CA GLU A 33 -18.15 3.83 7.87
C GLU A 33 -18.77 2.79 8.82
N ALA A 34 -18.55 1.49 8.58
CA ALA A 34 -18.97 0.44 9.50
C ALA A 34 -18.37 0.63 10.90
N ILE A 35 -17.08 0.99 11.00
CA ILE A 35 -16.43 1.29 12.29
C ILE A 35 -17.09 2.50 12.96
N ARG A 36 -17.45 3.52 12.19
CA ARG A 36 -18.12 4.72 12.70
C ARG A 36 -19.48 4.38 13.29
N GLU A 37 -20.28 3.56 12.63
CA GLU A 37 -21.56 3.07 13.14
C GLU A 37 -21.38 2.27 14.44
N MET A 38 -20.40 1.36 14.47
CA MET A 38 -20.08 0.59 15.68
C MET A 38 -19.64 1.48 16.86
N ILE A 39 -18.89 2.57 16.60
CA ILE A 39 -18.52 3.54 17.63
C ILE A 39 -19.76 4.23 18.21
N GLN A 40 -20.69 4.65 17.35
CA GLN A 40 -21.93 5.31 17.78
C GLN A 40 -22.77 4.38 18.64
N GLU A 41 -22.91 3.12 18.21
CA GLU A 41 -23.66 2.11 18.94
C GLU A 41 -23.03 1.78 20.29
N ALA A 42 -21.71 1.58 20.35
CA ALA A 42 -21.00 1.37 21.60
C ALA A 42 -21.16 2.55 22.57
N ARG A 43 -21.11 3.80 22.07
CA ARG A 43 -21.37 4.99 22.89
C ARG A 43 -22.81 5.05 23.39
N ARG A 44 -23.79 4.74 22.52
CA ARG A 44 -25.21 4.68 22.89
C ARG A 44 -25.45 3.68 24.01
N MET A 45 -24.84 2.50 23.91
CA MET A 45 -24.94 1.45 24.92
C MET A 45 -24.25 1.84 26.23
N ALA A 46 -23.10 2.53 26.17
CA ALA A 46 -22.42 3.05 27.36
C ALA A 46 -23.23 4.14 28.10
N MET A 47 -24.02 4.94 27.38
CA MET A 47 -24.82 6.03 27.93
C MET A 47 -26.24 5.61 28.34
N SER A 48 -26.68 4.41 27.95
CA SER A 48 -28.02 3.91 28.26
C SER A 48 -28.24 3.75 29.77
N LYS A 49 -29.40 4.22 30.25
CA LYS A 49 -29.83 4.12 31.65
C LYS A 49 -30.02 2.67 32.12
N ARG A 50 -30.30 1.74 31.20
CA ARG A 50 -30.54 0.31 31.50
C ARG A 50 -29.25 -0.50 31.58
N THR A 51 -28.13 0.05 31.13
CA THR A 51 -26.85 -0.66 31.09
C THR A 51 -26.21 -0.68 32.48
N SER A 52 -25.80 -1.87 32.95
CA SER A 52 -25.12 -2.01 34.24
C SER A 52 -23.77 -1.28 34.23
N SER A 53 -23.24 -0.88 35.39
CA SER A 53 -21.94 -0.20 35.46
C SER A 53 -20.79 -1.04 34.87
N LYS A 54 -20.81 -2.36 35.05
CA LYS A 54 -19.82 -3.27 34.45
C LYS A 54 -19.90 -3.30 32.93
N GLU A 55 -21.10 -3.27 32.37
CA GLU A 55 -21.30 -3.20 30.92
C GLU A 55 -20.94 -1.83 30.35
N ARG A 56 -21.22 -0.74 31.06
CA ARG A 56 -20.81 0.61 30.63
C ARG A 56 -19.30 0.71 30.46
N ILE A 57 -18.52 0.15 31.38
CA ILE A 57 -17.05 0.11 31.26
C ILE A 57 -16.64 -0.68 30.01
N ARG A 58 -17.28 -1.82 29.74
CA ARG A 58 -17.01 -2.64 28.54
C ARG A 58 -17.32 -1.87 27.25
N TRP A 59 -18.48 -1.23 27.18
CA TRP A 59 -18.89 -0.43 26.02
C TRP A 59 -17.98 0.79 25.79
N THR A 60 -17.60 1.50 26.85
CA THR A 60 -16.65 2.62 26.76
C THR A 60 -15.27 2.15 26.26
N ARG A 61 -14.78 1.02 26.79
CA ARG A 61 -13.51 0.44 26.33
C ARG A 61 -13.58 0.01 24.86
N LEU A 62 -14.68 -0.62 24.46
CA LEU A 62 -14.90 -1.01 23.06
C LEU A 62 -14.92 0.21 22.13
N ALA A 63 -15.63 1.29 22.52
CA ALA A 63 -15.65 2.52 21.74
C ALA A 63 -14.23 3.11 21.58
N GLY A 64 -13.41 3.07 22.62
CA GLY A 64 -12.00 3.47 22.56
C GLY A 64 -11.19 2.61 21.58
N GLN A 65 -11.34 1.29 21.63
CA GLN A 65 -10.67 0.36 20.71
C GLN A 65 -11.05 0.61 19.24
N LEU A 66 -12.34 0.85 18.97
CA LEU A 66 -12.83 1.15 17.64
C LEU A 66 -12.30 2.48 17.10
N ILE A 67 -12.16 3.50 17.96
CA ILE A 67 -11.53 4.77 17.58
C ILE A 67 -10.07 4.55 17.17
N TRP A 68 -9.32 3.78 17.96
CA TRP A 68 -7.94 3.42 17.64
C TRP A 68 -7.84 2.64 16.32
N TYR A 69 -8.75 1.70 16.08
CA TYR A 69 -8.76 0.92 14.85
C TYR A 69 -9.09 1.78 13.62
N LYS A 70 -10.05 2.72 13.75
CA LYS A 70 -10.35 3.70 12.69
C LYS A 70 -9.14 4.55 12.34
N ASP A 71 -8.44 5.05 13.36
CA ASP A 71 -7.23 5.87 13.18
C ASP A 71 -6.09 5.09 12.51
N SER A 72 -5.88 3.83 12.90
CA SER A 72 -4.90 2.95 12.24
C SER A 72 -5.22 2.74 10.76
N ASN A 73 -6.50 2.52 10.41
CA ASN A 73 -6.93 2.39 9.01
C ASN A 73 -6.68 3.69 8.22
N LEU A 74 -6.98 4.84 8.80
CA LEU A 74 -6.72 6.14 8.17
C LEU A 74 -5.22 6.38 7.94
N ARG A 75 -4.36 6.04 8.92
CA ARG A 75 -2.90 6.15 8.77
C ARG A 75 -2.31 5.18 7.75
N SER A 76 -2.94 4.03 7.53
CA SER A 76 -2.53 3.11 6.45
C SER A 76 -2.75 3.71 5.05
N MET A 77 -3.72 4.63 4.88
CA MET A 77 -3.93 5.32 3.60
C MET A 77 -2.74 6.20 3.21
N THR A 78 -2.13 6.89 4.17
CA THR A 78 -0.95 7.71 3.90
C THR A 78 0.26 6.85 3.54
N TYR A 79 0.38 5.66 4.14
CA TYR A 79 1.45 4.73 3.83
C TYR A 79 1.34 4.18 2.40
N GLU A 80 0.16 3.68 2.00
CA GLU A 80 -0.06 3.23 0.62
C GLU A 80 0.13 4.37 -0.40
N SER A 81 -0.28 5.58 -0.04
CA SER A 81 -0.05 6.76 -0.90
C SER A 81 1.44 7.06 -1.05
N MET A 82 2.22 6.97 0.03
CA MET A 82 3.67 7.15 0.00
C MET A 82 4.37 6.07 -0.81
N GLU A 83 3.97 4.79 -0.68
CA GLU A 83 4.52 3.70 -1.49
C GLU A 83 4.27 3.93 -2.98
N ARG A 84 3.07 4.39 -3.36
CA ARG A 84 2.76 4.72 -4.76
C ARG A 84 3.65 5.84 -5.31
N GLU A 85 3.86 6.90 -4.53
CA GLU A 85 4.74 8.00 -4.92
C GLU A 85 6.21 7.54 -5.03
N LEU A 86 6.65 6.66 -4.13
CA LEU A 86 7.99 6.06 -4.19
C LEU A 86 8.17 5.20 -5.45
N THR A 87 7.17 4.41 -5.82
CA THR A 87 7.22 3.59 -7.05
C THR A 87 7.32 4.47 -8.30
N LYS A 88 6.46 5.50 -8.43
CA LYS A 88 6.55 6.46 -9.55
C LYS A 88 7.93 7.13 -9.62
N LEU A 89 8.49 7.48 -8.47
CA LEU A 89 9.80 8.09 -8.39
C LEU A 89 10.91 7.13 -8.87
N LYS A 90 10.84 5.85 -8.46
CA LYS A 90 11.74 4.81 -8.95
C LYS A 90 11.64 4.66 -10.46
N ASP A 91 10.43 4.55 -11.00
CA ASP A 91 10.20 4.41 -12.44
C ASP A 91 10.79 5.59 -13.21
N THR A 92 10.57 6.82 -12.73
CA THR A 92 11.15 8.04 -13.31
C THR A 92 12.69 8.01 -13.31
N ILE A 93 13.31 7.53 -12.24
CA ILE A 93 14.77 7.42 -12.13
C ILE A 93 15.30 6.35 -13.09
N PHE A 94 14.66 5.19 -13.16
CA PHE A 94 15.08 4.10 -14.04
C PHE A 94 14.86 4.42 -15.52
N GLU A 95 13.75 5.08 -15.88
CA GLU A 95 13.51 5.59 -17.24
C GLU A 95 14.55 6.63 -17.66
N ARG A 96 14.95 7.53 -16.75
CA ARG A 96 16.04 8.48 -17.02
C ARG A 96 17.37 7.77 -17.22
N ARG A 97 17.65 6.71 -16.45
CA ARG A 97 18.86 5.90 -16.58
C ARG A 97 18.90 5.15 -17.90
N ALA A 98 17.75 4.64 -18.37
CA ALA A 98 17.62 4.02 -19.68
C ALA A 98 17.82 5.02 -20.83
N LYS A 99 17.31 6.26 -20.69
CA LYS A 99 17.48 7.33 -21.70
C LYS A 99 18.90 7.89 -21.78
N LEU A 100 19.70 7.75 -20.73
CA LEU A 100 21.07 8.29 -20.70
C LEU A 100 22.10 7.39 -21.41
N GLY A 101 21.72 6.17 -21.83
CA GLY A 101 22.66 5.20 -22.40
C GLY A 101 23.77 4.83 -21.41
N PRO A 102 24.69 3.91 -21.77
CA PRO A 102 25.91 3.74 -21.00
C PRO A 102 26.65 5.08 -20.92
N PRO A 103 27.34 5.40 -19.81
CA PRO A 103 28.18 6.60 -19.73
C PRO A 103 29.05 6.70 -20.98
N ARG A 104 29.02 7.85 -21.67
CA ARG A 104 29.86 8.10 -22.87
C ARG A 104 31.31 7.78 -22.50
N GLY A 105 31.82 6.66 -23.03
CA GLY A 105 33.13 6.10 -22.68
C GLY A 105 33.14 4.58 -22.45
N TYR A 106 31.98 3.92 -22.28
CA TYR A 106 31.88 2.46 -22.22
C TYR A 106 31.32 1.87 -23.53
N ASP A 107 31.99 2.13 -24.65
CA ASP A 107 31.85 1.27 -25.82
C ASP A 107 32.69 0.02 -25.56
N PHE A 108 32.05 -1.07 -25.14
CA PHE A 108 32.67 -2.40 -25.09
C PHE A 108 32.84 -2.90 -26.53
N ARG A 109 33.71 -2.24 -27.31
CA ARG A 109 34.28 -2.86 -28.51
C ARG A 109 35.09 -4.04 -28.00
N ALA A 110 34.48 -5.22 -28.12
CA ALA A 110 35.19 -6.46 -28.14
C ALA A 110 36.24 -6.37 -29.24
N ASP A 111 37.48 -6.07 -28.86
CA ASP A 111 38.65 -6.36 -29.69
C ASP A 111 38.69 -7.88 -29.82
N ASN A 112 38.01 -8.38 -30.85
CA ASN A 112 38.06 -9.75 -31.29
C ASN A 112 39.35 -9.89 -32.12
N PRO A 113 40.41 -10.57 -31.64
CA PRO A 113 41.58 -10.81 -32.46
C PRO A 113 41.27 -12.03 -33.33
N SER A 114 40.53 -11.81 -34.42
CA SER A 114 40.25 -12.84 -35.41
C SER A 114 40.06 -12.18 -36.77
N SER A 115 41.15 -11.85 -37.46
CA SER A 115 41.30 -11.95 -38.92
C SER A 115 42.64 -11.34 -39.38
N GLY A 116 43.46 -12.15 -40.07
CA GLY A 116 44.49 -11.70 -41.01
C GLY A 116 45.93 -11.82 -40.53
#